data_AF-A0A9D9VNL8-F1
#
_entry.id   AF-A0A9D9VNL8-F1
#
_cell.length_a   1.000
_cell.length_b   1.000
_cell.length_c   1.000
_cell.angle_alpha   90.00
_cell.angle_beta   90.00
_cell.angle_gamma   90.00
#
_symmetry.space_group_name_H-M   'P 1'
#
loop_
_entity.id
_entity.type
_entity.pdbx_description
1 polymer ?
#
loop_
_entity_poly.entity_id
_entity_poly.type
_entity_poly.pdbx_seq_one_letter_code
_entity_poly.pdbx_strand_id
1 'polypeptide(L)'
;MLSQNNNSSVISSVGDEIALKKLILSAKKGDSHSFELVYTALFTPLYRYVRSRVSDTDLVNDICQQTFLKFYEALPTYKPEKSPLAYLFTIAKNLLINHTIKKTFVPFDDFFQETHEDESVNIVDEIHLQRLASSINEYLPSLTQDEQDVIRMYFYSELSYKEISEILDKEESYLRKIKERALKKLRILTQHLNEEN
;
A
#
# COMPACT_ATOMS: atom_id res chain seq x y z
N MET A 1 4.99 21.79 -39.13
CA MET A 1 4.24 22.40 -38.00
C MET A 1 3.35 21.33 -37.38
N LEU A 2 3.09 21.46 -36.07
CA LEU A 2 2.55 20.48 -35.10
C LEU A 2 3.69 19.75 -34.38
N SER A 3 4.42 20.48 -33.53
CA SER A 3 4.10 20.76 -32.11
C SER A 3 4.62 19.63 -31.25
N GLN A 4 5.73 19.94 -30.58
CA GLN A 4 6.17 19.29 -29.37
C GLN A 4 4.98 19.09 -28.43
N ASN A 5 4.76 17.87 -27.97
CA ASN A 5 3.97 17.62 -26.77
C ASN A 5 4.89 16.95 -25.76
N ASN A 6 5.78 17.78 -25.20
CA ASN A 6 6.48 17.51 -23.95
C ASN A 6 5.44 17.51 -22.84
N ASN A 7 4.91 16.34 -22.48
CA ASN A 7 4.16 16.17 -21.24
C ASN A 7 4.27 14.74 -20.69
N SER A 8 5.43 14.11 -20.82
CA SER A 8 5.79 12.94 -20.01
C SER A 8 5.92 13.40 -18.55
N SER A 9 4.78 13.55 -17.88
CA SER A 9 4.69 13.61 -16.43
C SER A 9 4.96 12.20 -15.92
N VAL A 10 6.22 11.77 -16.01
CA VAL A 10 6.67 10.51 -15.45
C VAL A 10 6.41 10.60 -13.95
N ILE A 11 5.50 9.78 -13.44
CA ILE A 11 5.28 9.68 -12.00
C ILE A 11 6.57 9.13 -11.41
N SER A 12 7.35 10.03 -10.79
CA SER A 12 8.68 9.73 -10.27
C SER A 12 8.64 8.90 -8.99
N SER A 13 7.50 8.93 -8.29
CA SER A 13 7.19 8.09 -7.13
C SER A 13 5.67 8.08 -6.90
N VAL A 14 5.18 7.07 -6.18
CA VAL A 14 3.78 6.95 -5.75
C VAL A 14 3.28 8.24 -5.04
N GLY A 15 4.19 8.98 -4.39
CA GLY A 15 3.90 10.22 -3.68
C GLY A 15 3.99 11.52 -4.49
N ASP A 16 4.13 11.47 -5.83
CA ASP A 16 4.01 12.67 -6.67
C ASP A 16 2.54 13.11 -6.79
N GLU A 17 2.04 13.67 -5.69
CA GLU A 17 0.66 14.09 -5.52
C GLU A 17 0.25 15.14 -6.57
N ILE A 18 1.20 15.98 -7.01
CA ILE A 18 0.97 17.00 -8.04
C ILE A 18 0.76 16.34 -9.41
N ALA A 19 1.62 15.40 -9.80
CA ALA A 19 1.47 14.66 -11.05
C ALA A 19 0.17 13.85 -11.06
N LEU A 20 -0.13 13.13 -9.99
CA LEU A 20 -1.37 12.35 -9.86
C LEU A 20 -2.61 13.22 -10.00
N LYS A 21 -2.66 14.38 -9.32
CA LYS A 21 -3.79 15.31 -9.45
C LYS A 21 -3.97 15.83 -10.87
N LYS A 22 -2.87 16.16 -11.57
CA LYS A 22 -2.93 16.60 -12.98
C LYS A 22 -3.52 15.52 -13.89
N LEU A 23 -3.04 14.29 -13.76
CA LEU A 23 -3.52 13.16 -14.55
C LEU A 23 -5.00 12.85 -14.26
N ILE A 24 -5.41 12.88 -12.99
CA ILE A 24 -6.82 12.71 -12.60
C ILE A 24 -7.72 13.79 -13.22
N LEU A 25 -7.26 15.04 -13.25
CA LEU A 25 -8.02 16.14 -13.87
C LEU A 25 -8.15 15.98 -15.39
N SER A 26 -7.15 15.42 -16.06
CA SER A 26 -7.23 15.06 -17.47
C SER A 26 -8.15 13.86 -17.70
N ALA A 27 -8.02 12.81 -16.89
CA ALA A 27 -8.87 11.62 -16.93
C ALA A 27 -10.35 11.97 -16.74
N LYS A 28 -10.65 12.90 -15.83
CA LYS A 28 -12.00 13.44 -15.61
C LYS A 28 -12.62 14.08 -16.87
N LYS A 29 -11.81 14.55 -17.81
CA LYS A 29 -12.25 15.12 -19.10
C LYS A 29 -12.35 14.07 -20.22
N GLY A 30 -12.16 12.79 -19.91
CA GLY A 30 -12.23 11.69 -20.87
C GLY A 30 -10.89 11.24 -21.43
N ASP A 31 -9.76 11.74 -20.92
CA ASP A 31 -8.43 11.24 -21.32
C ASP A 31 -8.14 9.89 -20.66
N SER A 32 -8.43 8.81 -21.39
CA SER A 32 -8.20 7.43 -20.94
C SER A 32 -6.72 7.13 -20.66
N HIS A 33 -5.80 7.73 -21.40
CA HIS A 33 -4.37 7.51 -21.22
C HIS A 33 -3.89 8.13 -19.90
N SER A 34 -4.42 9.29 -19.52
CA SER A 34 -4.13 9.86 -18.20
C SER A 34 -4.59 8.95 -17.06
N PHE A 35 -5.72 8.24 -17.20
CA PHE A 35 -6.16 7.28 -16.19
C PHE A 35 -5.27 6.02 -16.17
N GLU A 36 -4.84 5.54 -17.33
CA GLU A 36 -3.89 4.42 -17.45
C GLU A 36 -2.57 4.70 -16.71
N LEU A 37 -2.05 5.93 -16.80
CA LEU A 37 -0.85 6.34 -16.06
C LEU A 37 -1.09 6.34 -14.54
N VAL A 38 -2.26 6.81 -14.08
CA VAL A 38 -2.64 6.74 -12.66
C VAL A 38 -2.77 5.29 -12.19
N TYR A 39 -3.41 4.45 -12.99
CA TYR A 39 -3.55 3.03 -12.69
C TYR A 39 -2.18 2.38 -12.53
N THR A 40 -1.29 2.57 -13.51
CA THR A 40 0.06 1.99 -13.51
C THR A 40 0.85 2.40 -12.27
N ALA A 41 0.77 3.66 -11.86
CA ALA A 41 1.50 4.14 -10.68
C ALA A 41 0.92 3.66 -9.35
N LEU A 42 -0.40 3.47 -9.25
CA LEU A 42 -1.05 3.14 -8.00
C LEU A 42 -1.39 1.65 -7.85
N PHE A 43 -1.30 0.85 -8.93
CA PHE A 43 -1.67 -0.56 -8.89
C PHE A 43 -0.77 -1.35 -7.96
N THR A 44 0.56 -1.25 -8.13
CA THR A 44 1.52 -1.97 -7.28
C THR A 44 1.34 -1.66 -5.78
N PRO A 45 1.35 -0.41 -5.31
CA PRO A 45 1.19 -0.14 -3.88
C PRO A 45 -0.19 -0.58 -3.34
N LEU A 46 -1.25 -0.50 -4.16
CA LEU A 46 -2.58 -1.00 -3.80
C LEU A 46 -2.61 -2.53 -3.70
N TYR A 47 -2.11 -3.23 -4.72
CA TYR A 47 -2.02 -4.68 -4.74
C TYR A 47 -1.26 -5.18 -3.53
N ARG A 48 -0.13 -4.53 -3.23
CA ARG A 48 0.69 -4.83 -2.06
C ARG A 48 -0.07 -4.69 -0.74
N TYR A 49 -0.86 -3.64 -0.60
CA TYR A 49 -1.73 -3.43 0.57
C TYR A 49 -2.78 -4.53 0.73
N VAL A 50 -3.49 -4.84 -0.36
CA VAL A 50 -4.57 -5.84 -0.39
C VAL A 50 -4.01 -7.24 -0.13
N ARG A 51 -2.94 -7.62 -0.83
CA ARG A 51 -2.26 -8.91 -0.67
C ARG A 51 -1.75 -9.12 0.75
N SER A 52 -1.28 -8.08 1.43
CA SER A 52 -0.88 -8.23 2.83
C SER A 52 -2.02 -8.74 3.74
N ARG A 53 -3.29 -8.51 3.37
CA ARG A 53 -4.47 -8.88 4.15
C ARG A 53 -5.21 -10.10 3.64
N VAL A 54 -4.95 -10.52 2.41
CA VAL A 54 -5.76 -11.50 1.69
C VAL A 54 -4.85 -12.49 1.01
N SER A 55 -4.94 -13.76 1.39
CA SER A 55 -4.09 -14.83 0.85
C SER A 55 -4.53 -15.32 -0.52
N ASP A 56 -5.83 -15.29 -0.78
CA ASP A 56 -6.41 -15.70 -2.05
C ASP A 56 -6.09 -14.66 -3.13
N THR A 57 -5.27 -15.03 -4.10
CA THR A 57 -4.83 -14.18 -5.21
C THR A 57 -6.00 -13.72 -6.09
N ASP A 58 -7.02 -14.56 -6.29
CA ASP A 58 -8.20 -14.19 -7.07
C ASP A 58 -9.00 -13.11 -6.34
N LEU A 59 -9.16 -13.26 -5.02
CA LEU A 59 -9.80 -12.23 -4.20
C LEU A 59 -8.97 -10.93 -4.13
N VAL A 60 -7.65 -11.00 -4.11
CA VAL A 60 -6.77 -9.82 -4.18
C VAL A 60 -7.02 -9.06 -5.49
N ASN A 61 -7.01 -9.79 -6.61
CA ASN A 61 -7.24 -9.22 -7.94
C ASN A 61 -8.64 -8.59 -8.03
N ASP A 62 -9.66 -9.27 -7.54
CA ASP A 62 -11.04 -8.76 -7.50
C ASP A 62 -11.14 -7.46 -6.67
N ILE A 63 -10.59 -7.43 -5.46
CA ILE A 63 -10.61 -6.23 -4.62
C ILE A 63 -9.85 -5.07 -5.29
N CYS A 64 -8.71 -5.33 -5.92
CA CYS A 64 -7.97 -4.30 -6.64
C CYS A 64 -8.79 -3.75 -7.81
N GLN A 65 -9.41 -4.62 -8.61
CA GLN A 65 -10.27 -4.24 -9.73
C GLN A 65 -11.47 -3.42 -9.26
N GLN A 66 -12.18 -3.89 -8.23
CA GLN A 66 -13.32 -3.16 -7.65
C GLN A 66 -12.90 -1.80 -7.07
N THR A 67 -11.72 -1.72 -6.47
CA THR A 67 -11.17 -0.46 -5.95
C THR A 67 -10.97 0.54 -7.09
N PHE A 68 -10.31 0.14 -8.18
CA PHE A 68 -10.08 1.00 -9.34
C PHE A 68 -11.37 1.36 -10.08
N LEU A 69 -12.33 0.42 -10.17
CA LEU A 69 -13.64 0.69 -10.76
C LEU A 69 -14.38 1.78 -9.98
N LYS A 70 -14.48 1.62 -8.65
CA LYS A 70 -15.10 2.64 -7.78
C LYS A 70 -14.37 3.97 -7.83
N PHE A 71 -13.04 3.94 -7.91
CA PHE A 71 -12.22 5.13 -8.04
C PHE A 71 -12.47 5.85 -9.37
N TYR A 72 -12.57 5.11 -10.47
CA TYR A 72 -12.92 5.62 -11.80
C TYR A 72 -14.34 6.22 -11.83
N GLU A 73 -15.33 5.50 -11.31
CA GLU A 73 -16.72 5.95 -11.21
C GLU A 73 -16.87 7.23 -10.38
N ALA A 74 -15.98 7.44 -9.41
CA ALA A 74 -15.98 8.63 -8.57
C ALA A 74 -15.26 9.84 -9.19
N LEU A 75 -14.47 9.68 -10.26
CA LEU A 75 -13.73 10.76 -10.92
C LEU A 75 -14.58 11.99 -11.28
N PRO A 76 -15.83 11.86 -11.79
CA PRO A 76 -16.67 13.03 -12.08
C PRO A 76 -16.90 13.92 -10.86
N THR A 77 -16.97 13.33 -9.67
CA THR A 77 -17.19 14.03 -8.39
C THR A 77 -15.91 14.33 -7.62
N TYR A 78 -14.76 13.85 -8.09
CA TYR A 78 -13.48 14.06 -7.44
C TYR A 78 -13.11 15.54 -7.33
N LYS A 79 -12.56 15.89 -6.18
CA LYS A 79 -12.19 17.23 -5.73
C LYS A 79 -10.67 17.30 -5.53
N PRO A 80 -9.94 18.24 -6.17
CA PRO A 80 -8.46 18.30 -6.15
C PRO A 80 -7.83 18.51 -4.78
N GLU A 81 -8.61 18.98 -3.80
CA GLU A 81 -8.16 19.16 -2.42
C GLU A 81 -7.90 17.83 -1.72
N LYS A 82 -8.49 16.72 -2.20
CA LYS A 82 -8.27 15.37 -1.67
C LYS A 82 -7.13 14.70 -2.39
N SER A 83 -6.26 13.99 -1.69
CA SER A 83 -5.22 13.17 -2.33
C SER A 83 -5.86 12.01 -3.13
N PRO A 84 -5.52 11.83 -4.43
CA PRO A 84 -5.97 10.70 -5.23
C PRO A 84 -5.58 9.36 -4.60
N LEU A 85 -4.35 9.27 -4.09
CA LEU A 85 -3.82 8.11 -3.41
C LEU A 85 -4.62 7.82 -2.15
N ALA A 86 -4.83 8.84 -1.30
CA ALA A 86 -5.58 8.65 -0.07
C ALA A 86 -7.01 8.18 -0.34
N TYR A 87 -7.62 8.71 -1.39
CA TYR A 87 -8.97 8.32 -1.80
C TYR A 87 -9.03 6.87 -2.29
N LEU A 88 -8.08 6.45 -3.14
CA LEU A 88 -7.97 5.06 -3.61
C LEU A 88 -7.81 4.08 -2.43
N PHE A 89 -6.89 4.35 -1.51
CA PHE A 89 -6.64 3.49 -0.35
C PHE A 89 -7.80 3.48 0.64
N THR A 90 -8.55 4.58 0.75
CA THR A 90 -9.78 4.62 1.55
C THR A 90 -10.84 3.69 0.97
N ILE A 91 -11.02 3.66 -0.36
CA ILE A 91 -11.92 2.71 -1.02
C ILE A 91 -11.49 1.27 -0.74
N ALA A 92 -10.19 0.97 -0.91
CA ALA A 92 -9.63 -0.36 -0.66
C ALA A 92 -9.84 -0.81 0.79
N LYS A 93 -9.53 0.06 1.77
CA LYS A 93 -9.76 -0.20 3.20
C LYS A 93 -11.22 -0.56 3.47
N ASN A 94 -12.16 0.21 2.92
CA ASN A 94 -13.59 -0.04 3.11
C ASN A 94 -14.04 -1.36 2.47
N LEU A 95 -13.54 -1.70 1.28
CA LEU A 95 -13.83 -2.99 0.64
C LEU A 95 -13.30 -4.17 1.48
N LEU A 96 -12.08 -4.05 1.98
CA LEU A 96 -11.45 -5.06 2.85
C LEU A 96 -12.21 -5.26 4.17
N ILE A 97 -12.72 -4.19 4.77
CA ILE A 97 -13.57 -4.26 5.97
C ILE A 97 -14.89 -4.97 5.64
N ASN A 98 -15.56 -4.58 4.55
CA ASN A 98 -16.87 -5.11 4.17
C ASN A 98 -16.83 -6.58 3.76
N HIS A 99 -15.73 -7.04 3.14
CA HIS A 99 -15.57 -8.45 2.77
C HIS A 99 -15.49 -9.42 3.97
N THR A 100 -15.60 -8.92 5.22
CA THR A 100 -15.52 -9.71 6.47
C THR A 100 -14.45 -10.79 6.34
N ILE A 101 -13.24 -10.36 5.99
CA ILE A 101 -12.10 -11.26 5.86
C ILE A 101 -11.84 -11.80 7.26
N LYS A 102 -12.43 -12.95 7.57
CA LYS A 102 -12.19 -13.71 8.79
C LYS A 102 -10.75 -14.19 8.73
N LYS A 103 -9.84 -13.35 9.19
CA LYS A 103 -8.48 -13.68 9.64
C LYS A 103 -7.68 -14.62 8.71
N THR A 104 -7.78 -14.48 7.38
CA THR A 104 -6.76 -15.03 6.47
C THR A 104 -5.64 -14.01 6.37
N PHE A 105 -4.75 -14.07 7.35
CA PHE A 105 -3.54 -13.26 7.38
C PHE A 105 -2.56 -13.81 6.33
N VAL A 106 -2.03 -12.96 5.45
CA VAL A 106 -0.90 -13.36 4.60
C VAL A 106 0.39 -13.15 5.37
N PRO A 107 1.18 -14.21 5.55
CA PRO A 107 2.52 -14.09 6.06
C PRO A 107 3.35 -13.09 5.21
N PHE A 108 3.97 -12.09 5.84
CA PHE A 108 4.90 -11.14 5.25
C PHE A 108 6.01 -11.84 4.43
N ASP A 109 6.38 -13.07 4.78
CA ASP A 109 7.37 -13.90 4.08
C ASP A 109 6.86 -14.32 2.70
N ASP A 110 5.62 -14.81 2.59
CA ASP A 110 4.98 -15.14 1.31
C ASP A 110 4.88 -13.90 0.40
N PHE A 111 4.71 -12.73 1.00
CA PHE A 111 4.63 -11.47 0.27
C PHE A 111 5.95 -11.08 -0.39
N PHE A 112 7.07 -11.18 0.33
CA PHE A 112 8.38 -10.81 -0.21
C PHE A 112 8.84 -11.81 -1.29
N GLN A 113 8.54 -13.10 -1.13
CA GLN A 113 8.88 -14.11 -2.14
C GLN A 113 8.22 -13.86 -3.50
N GLU A 114 6.95 -13.42 -3.55
CA GLU A 114 6.28 -13.07 -4.82
C GLU A 114 6.82 -11.79 -5.47
N THR A 115 7.38 -10.86 -4.69
CA THR A 115 7.87 -9.57 -5.22
C THR A 115 9.33 -9.59 -5.70
N HIS A 116 10.07 -10.66 -5.45
CA HIS A 116 11.51 -10.77 -5.65
C HIS A 116 11.92 -11.81 -6.72
N GLU A 117 11.13 -11.98 -7.78
CA GLU A 117 11.52 -12.82 -8.93
C GLU A 117 12.73 -12.26 -9.73
N ASP A 118 13.22 -11.05 -9.43
CA ASP A 118 14.43 -10.48 -10.05
C ASP A 118 15.73 -10.88 -9.31
N GLU A 119 16.71 -11.34 -10.10
CA GLU A 119 17.99 -11.95 -9.69
C GLU A 119 18.86 -11.07 -8.78
N SER A 120 19.58 -11.74 -7.85
CA SER A 120 20.69 -11.27 -7.00
C SER A 120 20.39 -10.68 -5.61
N VAL A 121 19.46 -11.25 -4.86
CA VAL A 121 19.38 -11.00 -3.40
C VAL A 121 20.45 -11.83 -2.69
N ASN A 122 21.27 -11.19 -1.85
CA ASN A 122 22.26 -11.87 -1.01
C ASN A 122 21.53 -12.73 0.04
N ILE A 123 21.96 -13.97 0.24
CA ILE A 123 21.38 -14.93 1.20
C ILE A 123 21.23 -14.33 2.62
N VAL A 124 22.17 -13.47 3.02
CA VAL A 124 22.14 -12.79 4.33
C VAL A 124 20.96 -11.81 4.40
N ASP A 125 20.71 -11.05 3.33
CA ASP A 125 19.62 -10.09 3.25
C ASP A 125 18.26 -10.79 3.18
N GLU A 126 18.18 -11.93 2.48
CA GLU A 126 16.98 -12.76 2.40
C GLU A 126 16.58 -13.32 3.77
N ILE A 127 17.55 -13.87 4.54
CA ILE A 127 17.31 -14.37 5.89
C ILE A 127 16.86 -13.23 6.83
N HIS A 128 17.46 -12.04 6.72
CA HIS A 128 17.05 -10.89 7.53
C HIS A 128 15.63 -10.42 7.20
N LEU A 129 15.26 -10.41 5.91
CA LEU A 129 13.92 -10.06 5.46
C LEU A 129 12.89 -11.09 5.92
N GLN A 130 13.15 -12.38 5.77
CA GLN A 130 12.27 -13.46 6.25
C GLN A 130 12.07 -13.42 7.78
N ARG A 131 13.11 -13.11 8.56
CA ARG A 131 12.97 -13.00 10.02
C ARG A 131 12.17 -11.77 10.45
N LEU A 132 12.38 -10.64 9.78
CA LEU A 132 11.56 -9.44 9.97
C LEU A 132 10.09 -9.72 9.63
N ALA A 133 9.88 -10.47 8.55
CA ALA A 133 8.59 -10.90 8.07
C ALA A 133 7.79 -11.70 9.11
N SER A 134 8.37 -12.81 9.57
CA SER A 134 7.73 -13.68 10.57
C SER A 134 7.42 -12.92 11.86
N SER A 135 8.30 -12.02 12.28
CA SER A 135 8.08 -11.18 13.47
C SER A 135 6.89 -10.23 13.29
N ILE A 136 6.76 -9.61 12.11
CA ILE A 136 5.63 -8.74 11.78
C ILE A 136 4.32 -9.52 11.78
N ASN A 137 4.35 -10.76 11.29
CA ASN A 137 3.18 -11.64 11.24
C ASN A 137 2.67 -12.05 12.60
N GLU A 138 3.58 -12.39 13.50
CA GLU A 138 3.23 -12.75 14.87
C GLU A 138 2.71 -11.54 15.66
N TYR A 139 3.26 -10.36 15.37
CA TYR A 139 2.91 -9.14 16.08
C TYR A 139 1.59 -8.50 15.62
N LEU A 140 1.29 -8.52 14.31
CA LEU A 140 0.12 -7.86 13.72
C LEU A 140 -1.21 -8.21 14.41
N PRO A 141 -1.52 -9.47 14.76
CA PRO A 141 -2.75 -9.82 15.47
C PRO A 141 -2.92 -9.16 16.84
N SER A 142 -1.84 -8.71 17.49
CA SER A 142 -1.89 -8.02 18.78
C SER A 142 -2.22 -6.52 18.67
N LEU A 143 -2.27 -5.98 17.45
CA LEU A 143 -2.54 -4.58 17.15
C LEU A 143 -4.01 -4.33 16.86
N THR A 144 -4.46 -3.10 17.12
CA THR A 144 -5.75 -2.61 16.60
C THR A 144 -5.74 -2.55 15.07
N GLN A 145 -6.91 -2.56 14.41
CA GLN A 145 -6.96 -2.51 12.95
C GLN A 145 -6.27 -1.27 12.37
N ASP A 146 -6.48 -0.08 12.94
CA ASP A 146 -5.79 1.12 12.48
C ASP A 146 -4.26 0.99 12.62
N GLU A 147 -3.77 0.38 13.69
CA GLU A 147 -2.33 0.12 13.85
C GLU A 147 -1.81 -0.90 12.82
N GLN A 148 -2.58 -1.94 12.51
CA GLN A 148 -2.24 -2.88 11.43
C GLN A 148 -2.21 -2.19 10.08
N ASP A 149 -3.18 -1.31 9.81
CA ASP A 149 -3.24 -0.50 8.58
C ASP A 149 -1.96 0.33 8.41
N VAL A 150 -1.51 1.01 9.48
CA VAL A 150 -0.28 1.80 9.46
C VAL A 150 0.94 0.96 9.10
N ILE A 151 1.10 -0.19 9.75
CA ILE A 151 2.23 -1.09 9.49
C ILE A 151 2.17 -1.61 8.06
N ARG A 152 0.99 -1.99 7.57
CA ARG A 152 0.82 -2.51 6.20
C ARG A 152 1.11 -1.45 5.15
N MET A 153 0.52 -0.28 5.26
CA MET A 153 0.72 0.83 4.32
C MET A 153 2.17 1.29 4.29
N TYR A 154 2.84 1.33 5.45
CA TYR A 154 4.23 1.78 5.53
C TYR A 154 5.21 0.74 4.99
N PHE A 155 5.13 -0.53 5.44
CA PHE A 155 6.12 -1.55 5.10
C PHE A 155 5.85 -2.25 3.77
N TYR A 156 4.60 -2.45 3.39
CA TYR A 156 4.26 -3.20 2.16
C TYR A 156 3.99 -2.25 1.00
N SER A 157 3.25 -1.17 1.23
CA SER A 157 2.89 -0.20 0.18
C SER A 157 3.87 0.96 0.07
N GLU A 158 4.91 0.99 0.90
CA GLU A 158 5.97 2.01 0.91
C GLU A 158 5.42 3.46 1.03
N LEU A 159 4.26 3.62 1.67
CA LEU A 159 3.65 4.93 1.86
C LEU A 159 4.34 5.72 2.96
N SER A 160 4.48 7.02 2.72
CA SER A 160 4.95 8.01 3.69
C SER A 160 3.93 8.25 4.81
N TYR A 161 4.40 8.79 5.94
CA TYR A 161 3.51 9.16 7.04
C TYR A 161 2.45 10.18 6.63
N LYS A 162 2.80 11.11 5.73
CA LYS A 162 1.85 12.09 5.20
C LYS A 162 0.70 11.39 4.45
N GLU A 163 1.01 10.47 3.55
CA GLU A 163 -0.02 9.73 2.80
C GLU A 163 -0.89 8.89 3.74
N ILE A 164 -0.28 8.19 4.70
CA ILE A 164 -1.01 7.38 5.67
C ILE A 164 -1.90 8.27 6.56
N SER A 165 -1.44 9.48 6.93
CA SER A 165 -2.21 10.44 7.73
C SER A 165 -3.50 10.86 7.03
N GLU A 166 -3.43 11.07 5.71
CA GLU A 166 -4.58 11.44 4.88
C GLU A 166 -5.55 10.26 4.68
N ILE A 167 -5.05 9.02 4.62
CA ILE A 167 -5.89 7.82 4.50
C ILE A 167 -6.64 7.53 5.80
N LEU A 168 -5.96 7.62 6.95
CA LEU A 168 -6.50 7.19 8.24
C LEU A 168 -7.11 8.32 9.06
N ASP A 169 -7.00 9.57 8.60
CA ASP A 169 -7.40 10.77 9.35
C ASP A 169 -6.77 10.81 10.75
N LYS A 170 -5.43 10.67 10.79
CA LYS A 170 -4.61 10.63 12.01
C LYS A 170 -3.36 11.49 11.88
N GLU A 171 -2.96 12.11 12.99
CA GLU A 171 -1.70 12.87 13.07
C GLU A 171 -0.46 12.02 12.73
N GLU A 172 0.46 12.55 11.91
CA GLU A 172 1.73 11.87 11.59
C GLU A 172 2.52 11.47 12.85
N SER A 173 2.46 12.29 13.90
CA SER A 173 3.12 12.02 15.17
C SER A 173 2.59 10.76 15.87
N TYR A 174 1.30 10.46 15.71
CA TYR A 174 0.68 9.23 16.20
C TYR A 174 1.14 8.02 15.37
N LEU A 175 1.21 8.16 14.04
CA LEU A 175 1.67 7.10 13.13
C LEU A 175 3.12 6.69 13.41
N ARG A 176 4.01 7.67 13.64
CA ARG A 176 5.41 7.42 14.02
C ARG A 176 5.51 6.64 15.33
N LYS A 177 4.68 6.98 16.33
CA LYS A 177 4.62 6.24 17.61
C LYS A 177 4.13 4.80 17.42
N ILE A 178 3.18 4.55 16.52
CA ILE A 178 2.76 3.18 16.18
C ILE A 178 3.95 2.39 15.63
N LYS A 179 4.62 2.94 14.62
CA LYS A 179 5.77 2.30 13.98
C LYS A 179 6.91 2.04 14.95
N GLU A 180 7.25 3.01 15.80
CA GLU A 180 8.28 2.84 16.83
C GLU A 180 7.93 1.75 17.84
N ARG A 181 6.67 1.70 18.31
CA ARG A 181 6.20 0.64 19.21
C ARG A 181 6.24 -0.72 18.54
N ALA A 182 5.83 -0.80 17.27
CA ALA A 182 5.91 -2.01 16.49
C ALA A 182 7.36 -2.49 16.38
N LEU A 183 8.29 -1.64 15.92
CA LEU A 183 9.71 -2.00 15.84
C LEU A 183 10.32 -2.44 17.17
N LYS A 184 9.99 -1.77 18.28
CA LYS A 184 10.47 -2.16 19.61
C LYS A 184 9.99 -3.57 19.99
N LYS A 185 8.73 -3.89 19.73
CA LYS A 185 8.20 -5.23 20.00
C LYS A 185 8.75 -6.29 19.05
N LEU A 186 8.94 -5.96 17.77
CA LEU A 186 9.60 -6.86 16.81
C LEU A 186 11.04 -7.18 17.25
N ARG A 187 11.76 -6.19 17.80
CA ARG A 187 13.11 -6.40 18.36
C ARG A 187 13.10 -7.29 19.61
N ILE A 188 12.07 -7.18 20.46
CA ILE A 188 11.93 -8.02 21.65
C ILE A 188 11.60 -9.47 21.27
N LEU A 189 10.64 -9.67 20.35
CA LEU A 189 10.27 -11.00 19.86
C LEU A 189 11.46 -11.72 19.19
N THR A 190 12.25 -11.00 18.39
CA THR A 190 13.45 -11.56 17.76
C THR A 190 14.58 -11.92 18.74
N GLN A 191 14.64 -11.29 19.91
CA GLN A 191 15.61 -11.64 20.96
C GLN A 191 15.20 -12.91 21.72
N HIS A 192 13.91 -13.05 22.06
CA HIS A 192 13.41 -14.25 22.74
C HIS A 192 13.54 -15.53 21.89
N LEU A 193 13.35 -15.43 20.57
CA LEU A 193 13.52 -16.57 19.66
C LEU A 193 14.98 -17.06 19.52
N ASN A 194 15.97 -16.23 19.89
CA ASN A 194 17.38 -16.62 19.90
C ASN A 194 17.83 -17.25 21.22
N GLU A 195 16.99 -17.20 22.28
CA GLU A 195 17.30 -17.75 23.61
C GLU A 195 16.67 -19.14 23.83
N GLU A 196 15.80 -19.60 22.93
CA GLU A 196 15.12 -20.91 23.00
C GLU A 196 15.68 -21.98 22.04
N ASN A 197 16.84 -21.74 21.39
CA ASN A 197 17.60 -22.72 20.61
C ASN A 197 18.99 -22.95 21.21
#